data_AF-A0A915DY39-F1
#
_entry.id   AF-A0A915DY39-F1
#
_cell.length_a   1.000
_cell.length_b   1.000
_cell.length_c   1.000
_cell.angle_alpha   90.00
_cell.angle_beta   90.00
_cell.angle_gamma   90.00
#
_symmetry.space_group_name_H-M   'P 1'
#
loop_
_entity.id
_entity.type
_entity.pdbx_description
1 polymer ?
#
loop_
_entity_poly.entity_id
_entity_poly.type
_entity_poly.pdbx_seq_one_letter_code
_entity_poly.pdbx_strand_id
1 'polypeptide(L)'
;MLIMLIDVCSEEQISSMSLLVFMKLATCLINVPDDVCCKFVSMALRKLVMAVNESALSEMFSVSKDWFDSDKETVRYLALKVFAEFSQYFRDTKLSSSKLIEISCSVMLSLSQSGLMETKPENIISASIEFITLLLEPSKLEVFRNVVCSGQYITKFGEVLVSCLNCSSSKDLQLCSLFLDKLLSSGDAALVDKFNEAFDGGFETICRILCIQLGVKRFDQRVSEQALKNLAVLMIGLKTNAFTQITYRLEKMCWKEVVRYHDQAFRRLDLDDMCRKFMPIIYREIKRKSVKNTEELYELAMEVAVLFKSKLVKSSILTGYHFVKKNRLRRRKSEGRMPKQWLCLIQLGKL
;
A
#
# COMPACT_ATOMS: atom_id res chain seq x y z
N MET A 1 13.63 29.72 -6.85
CA MET A 1 13.39 31.18 -6.73
C MET A 1 12.20 31.48 -5.82
N LEU A 2 10.97 31.02 -6.12
CA LEU A 2 9.78 31.33 -5.32
C LEU A 2 9.90 30.92 -3.84
N ILE A 3 10.40 29.70 -3.56
CA ILE A 3 10.67 29.22 -2.19
C ILE A 3 11.65 30.15 -1.43
N MET A 4 12.62 30.73 -2.12
CA MET A 4 13.58 31.67 -1.52
C MET A 4 12.95 33.05 -1.31
N LEU A 5 12.07 33.49 -2.22
CA LEU A 5 11.32 34.73 -2.04
C LEU A 5 10.40 34.68 -0.82
N ILE A 6 9.76 33.52 -0.58
CA ILE A 6 8.93 33.28 0.61
C ILE A 6 9.77 33.38 1.91
N ASP A 7 11.06 33.05 1.88
CA ASP A 7 11.94 33.18 3.07
C ASP A 7 12.37 34.62 3.37
N VAL A 8 12.41 35.47 2.34
CA VAL A 8 13.03 36.80 2.43
C VAL A 8 11.98 37.90 2.65
N CYS A 9 10.76 37.70 2.15
CA CYS A 9 9.67 38.67 2.30
C CYS A 9 9.04 38.63 3.70
N SER A 10 8.48 39.76 4.15
CA SER A 10 7.71 39.79 5.40
C SER A 10 6.36 39.06 5.24
N GLU A 11 5.80 38.58 6.35
CA GLU A 11 4.49 37.91 6.38
C GLU A 11 3.38 38.78 5.74
N GLU A 12 3.38 40.09 5.99
CA GLU A 12 2.41 41.02 5.40
C GLU A 12 2.55 41.10 3.87
N GLN A 13 3.79 41.20 3.36
CA GLN A 13 4.06 41.23 1.93
C GLN A 13 3.61 39.94 1.25
N ILE A 14 3.95 38.79 1.85
CA ILE A 14 3.57 37.48 1.34
C ILE A 14 2.05 37.34 1.34
N SER A 15 1.40 37.67 2.46
CA SER A 15 -0.06 37.60 2.63
C SER A 15 -0.80 38.42 1.58
N SER A 16 -0.31 39.61 1.25
CA SER A 16 -0.94 40.50 0.24
C SER A 16 -0.96 39.94 -1.19
N MET A 17 0.02 39.09 -1.54
CA MET A 17 0.13 38.46 -2.87
C MET A 17 -0.28 36.98 -2.85
N SER A 18 -0.62 36.47 -1.68
CA SER A 18 -0.65 35.04 -1.40
C SER A 18 -1.69 34.31 -2.22
N LEU A 19 -2.90 34.85 -2.38
CA LEU A 19 -3.95 34.23 -3.16
C LEU A 19 -3.54 34.06 -4.63
N LEU A 20 -2.94 35.09 -5.24
CA LEU A 20 -2.48 35.00 -6.63
C LEU A 20 -1.41 33.90 -6.80
N VAL A 21 -0.44 33.86 -5.89
CA VAL A 21 0.63 32.85 -5.91
C VAL A 21 0.05 31.45 -5.68
N PHE A 22 -0.85 31.32 -4.71
CA PHE A 22 -1.56 30.09 -4.39
C PHE A 22 -2.33 29.56 -5.61
N MET A 23 -3.13 30.40 -6.27
CA MET A 23 -3.90 30.02 -7.46
C MET A 23 -2.99 29.48 -8.56
N LYS A 24 -1.87 30.17 -8.84
CA LYS A 24 -0.91 29.71 -9.85
C LYS A 24 -0.27 28.38 -9.46
N LEU A 25 0.23 28.25 -8.23
CA LEU A 25 0.84 27.01 -7.75
C LEU A 25 -0.15 25.84 -7.75
N ALA A 26 -1.39 26.07 -7.29
CA ALA A 26 -2.44 25.07 -7.30
C ALA A 26 -2.65 24.54 -8.72
N THR A 27 -2.87 25.42 -9.72
CA THR A 27 -3.05 24.97 -11.11
C THR A 27 -1.85 24.18 -11.66
N CYS A 28 -0.63 24.45 -11.21
CA CYS A 28 0.53 23.67 -11.59
C CYS A 28 0.51 22.23 -11.04
N LEU A 29 -0.21 21.94 -9.96
CA LEU A 29 -0.32 20.57 -9.40
C LEU A 29 -0.96 19.58 -10.37
N ILE A 30 -1.78 20.06 -11.32
CA ILE A 30 -2.50 19.20 -12.27
C ILE A 30 -2.04 19.37 -13.71
N ASN A 31 -1.39 20.50 -14.04
CA ASN A 31 -0.95 20.82 -15.40
C ASN A 31 0.50 20.42 -15.68
N VAL A 32 1.29 20.13 -14.65
CA VAL A 32 2.69 19.73 -14.79
C VAL A 32 2.80 18.20 -14.84
N PRO A 33 3.31 17.60 -15.93
CA PRO A 33 3.38 16.15 -16.07
C PRO A 33 4.58 15.51 -15.35
N ASP A 34 5.56 16.31 -14.92
CA ASP A 34 6.78 15.82 -14.29
C ASP A 34 6.65 15.71 -12.76
N ASP A 35 6.84 14.50 -12.23
CA ASP A 35 6.73 14.18 -10.80
C ASP A 35 7.70 15.01 -9.93
N VAL A 36 8.88 15.34 -10.45
CA VAL A 36 9.88 16.12 -9.71
C VAL A 36 9.41 17.58 -9.59
N CYS A 37 8.94 18.17 -10.69
CA CYS A 37 8.34 19.49 -10.69
C CYS A 37 7.10 19.55 -9.79
N CYS A 38 6.21 18.55 -9.84
CA CYS A 38 5.06 18.47 -8.94
C CYS A 38 5.47 18.49 -7.47
N LYS A 39 6.53 17.75 -7.09
CA LYS A 39 7.08 17.82 -5.73
C LYS A 39 7.57 19.21 -5.35
N PHE A 40 8.25 19.93 -6.25
CA PHE A 40 8.66 21.31 -6.01
C PHE A 40 7.47 22.27 -5.86
N VAL A 41 6.42 22.09 -6.65
CA VAL A 41 5.17 22.87 -6.54
C VAL A 41 4.49 22.61 -5.20
N SER A 42 4.33 21.34 -4.81
CA SER A 42 3.79 20.94 -3.50
C SER A 42 4.59 21.56 -2.34
N MET A 43 5.92 21.52 -2.42
CA MET A 43 6.79 22.14 -1.41
C MET A 43 6.61 23.66 -1.36
N ALA A 44 6.54 24.33 -2.51
CA ALA A 44 6.32 25.77 -2.58
C ALA A 44 4.94 26.16 -2.02
N LEU A 45 3.91 25.37 -2.30
CA LEU A 45 2.54 25.62 -1.83
C LEU A 45 2.45 25.43 -0.31
N ARG A 46 3.02 24.36 0.24
CA ARG A 46 3.13 24.17 1.70
C ARG A 46 3.84 25.34 2.37
N LYS A 47 4.96 25.77 1.78
CA LYS A 47 5.74 26.87 2.33
C LYS A 47 4.99 28.20 2.30
N LEU A 48 4.25 28.47 1.22
CA LEU A 48 3.37 29.63 1.14
C LEU A 48 2.32 29.60 2.26
N VAL A 49 1.65 28.46 2.43
CA VAL A 49 0.63 28.25 3.48
C VAL A 49 1.21 28.46 4.88
N MET A 50 2.47 28.13 5.10
CA MET A 50 3.18 28.36 6.37
C MET A 50 3.57 29.82 6.62
N ALA A 51 3.68 30.63 5.57
CA ALA A 51 4.27 31.97 5.63
C ALA A 51 3.24 33.11 5.58
N VAL A 52 1.94 32.78 5.53
CA VAL A 52 0.85 33.74 5.44
C VAL A 52 0.12 33.86 6.78
N ASN A 53 -0.53 35.00 6.98
CA ASN A 53 -1.38 35.21 8.15
C ASN A 53 -2.68 34.39 8.08
N GLU A 54 -3.38 34.31 9.21
CA GLU A 54 -4.60 33.50 9.32
C GLU A 54 -5.73 33.94 8.37
N SER A 55 -5.82 35.24 8.08
CA SER A 55 -6.84 35.80 7.18
C SER A 55 -6.63 35.30 5.75
N ALA A 56 -5.41 35.46 5.22
CA ALA A 56 -5.03 34.97 3.89
C ALA A 56 -5.16 33.44 3.79
N LEU A 57 -4.76 32.71 4.84
CA LEU A 57 -4.96 31.26 4.90
C LEU A 57 -6.46 30.89 4.85
N SER A 58 -7.32 31.66 5.52
CA SER A 58 -8.77 31.44 5.49
C SER A 58 -9.38 31.71 4.12
N GLU A 59 -8.88 32.72 3.41
CA GLU A 59 -9.29 33.02 2.04
C GLU A 59 -8.90 31.88 1.08
N MET A 60 -7.65 31.40 1.13
CA MET A 60 -7.22 30.25 0.33
C MET A 60 -8.06 28.99 0.60
N PHE A 61 -8.38 28.76 1.86
CA PHE A 61 -9.23 27.65 2.28
C PHE A 61 -10.64 27.77 1.69
N SER A 62 -11.26 28.95 1.81
CA SER A 62 -12.60 29.22 1.27
C SER A 62 -12.63 28.97 -0.24
N VAL A 63 -11.65 29.51 -0.98
CA VAL A 63 -11.55 29.32 -2.44
C VAL A 63 -11.39 27.85 -2.80
N SER A 64 -10.60 27.10 -2.04
CA SER A 64 -10.41 25.66 -2.27
C SER A 64 -11.68 24.85 -2.00
N LYS A 65 -12.50 25.28 -1.05
CA LYS A 65 -13.80 24.69 -0.77
C LYS A 65 -14.78 24.96 -1.91
N ASP A 66 -14.85 26.20 -2.38
CA ASP A 66 -15.67 26.56 -3.54
C ASP A 66 -15.28 25.77 -4.80
N TRP A 67 -13.99 25.46 -4.95
CA TRP A 67 -13.51 24.58 -6.01
C TRP A 67 -13.98 23.13 -5.85
N PHE A 68 -14.01 22.61 -4.63
CA PHE A 68 -14.50 21.26 -4.36
C PHE A 68 -16.00 21.11 -4.63
N ASP A 69 -16.76 22.19 -4.42
CA ASP A 69 -18.20 22.23 -4.68
C ASP A 69 -18.53 22.59 -6.15
N SER A 70 -17.52 22.81 -7.00
CA SER A 70 -17.71 23.15 -8.41
C SER A 70 -18.26 22.00 -9.26
N ASP A 71 -19.10 22.32 -10.24
CA ASP A 71 -19.56 21.33 -11.23
C ASP A 71 -18.43 20.79 -12.12
N LYS A 72 -17.32 21.54 -12.24
CA LYS A 72 -16.19 21.17 -13.10
C LYS A 72 -15.31 20.13 -12.42
N GLU A 73 -15.24 18.92 -12.99
CA GLU A 73 -14.40 17.82 -12.50
C GLU A 73 -12.94 18.23 -12.28
N THR A 74 -12.32 18.91 -13.25
CA THR A 74 -10.91 19.32 -13.15
C THR A 74 -10.66 20.27 -11.97
N VAL A 75 -11.64 21.11 -11.64
CA VAL A 75 -11.59 22.05 -10.52
C VAL A 75 -11.76 21.31 -9.19
N ARG A 76 -12.65 20.32 -9.13
CA ARG A 76 -12.79 19.44 -7.96
C ARG A 76 -11.54 18.61 -7.70
N TYR A 77 -10.93 18.08 -8.77
CA TYR A 77 -9.68 17.34 -8.67
C TYR A 77 -8.54 18.23 -8.14
N LEU A 78 -8.46 19.47 -8.63
CA LEU A 78 -7.53 20.46 -8.12
C LEU A 78 -7.74 20.73 -6.63
N ALA A 79 -8.98 20.92 -6.20
CA ALA A 79 -9.32 21.12 -4.79
C ALA A 79 -8.82 19.98 -3.90
N LEU A 80 -9.03 18.72 -4.32
CA LEU A 80 -8.53 17.54 -3.60
C LEU A 80 -7.00 17.51 -3.48
N LYS A 81 -6.29 17.88 -4.55
CA LYS A 81 -4.82 17.99 -4.50
C LYS A 81 -4.35 19.10 -3.57
N VAL A 82 -5.04 20.24 -3.55
CA VAL A 82 -4.76 21.31 -2.58
C VAL A 82 -5.08 20.87 -1.14
N PHE A 83 -6.19 20.18 -0.91
CA PHE A 83 -6.55 19.66 0.41
C PHE A 83 -5.49 18.70 0.95
N ALA A 84 -4.90 17.87 0.09
CA ALA A 84 -3.77 17.03 0.46
C ALA A 84 -2.58 17.87 0.98
N GLU A 85 -2.26 18.98 0.31
CA GLU A 85 -1.19 19.90 0.75
C GLU A 85 -1.55 20.64 2.05
N PHE A 86 -2.79 21.10 2.22
CA PHE A 86 -3.26 21.66 3.49
C PHE A 86 -3.15 20.66 4.63
N SER A 87 -3.51 19.39 4.39
CA SER A 87 -3.38 18.34 5.41
C SER A 87 -1.93 18.20 5.87
N GLN A 88 -0.95 18.38 4.98
CA GLN A 88 0.47 18.29 5.33
C GLN A 88 0.95 19.46 6.19
N TYR A 89 0.30 20.62 6.10
CA TYR A 89 0.57 21.80 6.92
C TYR A 89 -0.06 21.73 8.33
N PHE A 90 -1.30 21.25 8.43
CA PHE A 90 -2.13 21.29 9.65
C PHE A 90 -1.67 20.32 10.75
N ARG A 91 -0.44 20.47 11.25
CA ARG A 91 0.17 19.59 12.25
C ARG A 91 -0.07 20.02 13.70
N ASP A 92 -0.20 21.31 14.03
CA ASP A 92 -0.01 21.74 15.42
C ASP A 92 -0.88 22.93 15.95
N THR A 93 -1.89 23.43 15.23
CA THR A 93 -2.78 24.49 15.77
C THR A 93 -4.26 24.09 15.85
N LYS A 94 -4.99 24.60 16.86
CA LYS A 94 -6.44 24.35 17.03
C LYS A 94 -7.28 24.83 15.84
N LEU A 95 -6.87 25.91 15.18
CA LEU A 95 -7.52 26.42 13.98
C LEU A 95 -7.28 25.49 12.77
N SER A 96 -6.13 24.82 12.74
CA SER A 96 -5.77 23.86 11.71
C SER A 96 -6.61 22.57 11.78
N SER A 97 -6.95 22.12 12.99
CA SER A 97 -7.75 20.91 13.17
C SER A 97 -9.22 21.11 12.79
N SER A 98 -9.83 22.26 13.09
CA SER A 98 -11.22 22.54 12.69
C SER A 98 -11.39 22.60 11.17
N LYS A 99 -10.50 23.30 10.47
CA LYS A 99 -10.47 23.37 9.00
C LYS A 99 -10.25 21.99 8.37
N LEU A 100 -9.34 21.18 8.94
CA LEU A 100 -9.10 19.82 8.45
C LEU A 100 -10.32 18.90 8.67
N ILE A 101 -11.00 19.01 9.81
CA ILE A 101 -12.26 18.30 10.08
C ILE A 101 -13.32 18.69 9.04
N GLU A 102 -13.49 19.99 8.77
CA GLU A 102 -14.47 20.49 7.80
C GLU A 102 -14.24 19.94 6.38
N ILE A 103 -12.99 19.99 5.90
CA ILE A 103 -12.62 19.39 4.60
C ILE A 103 -12.92 17.89 4.62
N SER A 104 -12.50 17.20 5.68
CA SER A 104 -12.63 15.75 5.78
C SER A 104 -14.11 15.34 5.76
N CYS A 105 -14.98 16.07 6.46
CA CYS A 105 -16.42 15.86 6.41
C CYS A 105 -16.97 16.05 5.00
N SER A 106 -16.52 17.09 4.28
CA SER A 106 -16.96 17.36 2.90
C SER A 106 -16.54 16.25 1.93
N VAL A 107 -15.31 15.75 2.07
CA VAL A 107 -14.80 14.62 1.28
C VAL A 107 -15.55 13.33 1.62
N MET A 108 -15.84 13.06 2.90
CA MET A 108 -16.58 11.87 3.30
C MET A 108 -18.05 11.89 2.87
N LEU A 109 -18.71 13.04 2.94
CA LEU A 109 -20.05 13.24 2.37
C LEU A 109 -20.04 12.94 0.88
N SER A 110 -19.04 13.45 0.16
CA SER A 110 -18.83 13.20 -1.26
C SER A 110 -18.66 11.71 -1.56
N LEU A 111 -17.86 10.97 -0.77
CA LEU A 111 -17.66 9.54 -0.94
C LEU A 111 -18.88 8.69 -0.54
N SER A 112 -19.75 9.20 0.34
CA SER A 112 -20.89 8.43 0.87
C SER A 112 -22.15 8.49 -0.01
N GLN A 113 -22.07 9.16 -1.16
CA GLN A 113 -23.19 9.25 -2.11
C GLN A 113 -23.50 7.89 -2.75
N SER A 114 -24.77 7.55 -2.87
CA SER A 114 -25.21 6.33 -3.56
C SER A 114 -24.86 6.39 -5.05
N GLY A 115 -24.41 5.28 -5.63
CA GLY A 115 -24.02 5.23 -7.03
C GLY A 115 -22.72 5.98 -7.35
N LEU A 116 -21.83 6.15 -6.35
CA LEU A 116 -20.55 6.88 -6.50
C LEU A 116 -19.76 6.46 -7.74
N MET A 117 -19.62 5.14 -7.97
CA MET A 117 -18.83 4.58 -9.06
C MET A 117 -19.40 4.89 -10.45
N GLU A 118 -20.70 5.19 -10.55
CA GLU A 118 -21.40 5.51 -11.80
C GLU A 118 -21.44 7.02 -12.05
N THR A 119 -21.47 7.80 -10.97
CA THR A 119 -21.71 9.25 -10.99
C THR A 119 -20.44 10.07 -10.88
N LYS A 120 -19.35 9.51 -10.32
CA LYS A 120 -18.10 10.22 -10.12
C LYS A 120 -16.95 9.68 -10.96
N PRO A 121 -16.16 10.58 -11.55
CA PRO A 121 -14.91 10.25 -12.21
C PRO A 121 -13.90 9.54 -11.27
N GLU A 122 -13.17 8.57 -11.81
CA GLU A 122 -12.25 7.70 -11.04
C GLU A 122 -11.12 8.48 -10.35
N ASN A 123 -10.60 9.52 -11.00
CA ASN A 123 -9.57 10.42 -10.47
C ASN A 123 -10.04 11.16 -9.20
N ILE A 124 -11.32 11.57 -9.13
CA ILE A 124 -11.93 12.21 -7.96
C ILE A 124 -12.06 11.22 -6.81
N ILE A 125 -12.51 10.00 -7.09
CA ILE A 125 -12.63 8.93 -6.08
C ILE A 125 -11.25 8.59 -5.53
N SER A 126 -10.28 8.34 -6.41
CA SER A 126 -8.90 8.01 -6.06
C SER A 126 -8.25 9.12 -5.23
N ALA A 127 -8.35 10.39 -5.66
CA ALA A 127 -7.79 11.52 -4.91
C ALA A 127 -8.49 11.76 -3.56
N SER A 128 -9.79 11.47 -3.47
CA SER A 128 -10.53 11.53 -2.20
C SER A 128 -10.03 10.46 -1.22
N ILE A 129 -9.84 9.22 -1.68
CA ILE A 129 -9.30 8.14 -0.84
C ILE A 129 -7.83 8.43 -0.48
N GLU A 130 -7.04 8.96 -1.40
CA GLU A 130 -5.66 9.42 -1.14
C GLU A 130 -5.64 10.46 0.00
N PHE A 131 -6.50 11.48 -0.08
CA PHE A 131 -6.64 12.49 0.97
C PHE A 131 -7.02 11.85 2.33
N ILE A 132 -8.02 10.96 2.35
CA ILE A 132 -8.43 10.26 3.58
C ILE A 132 -7.30 9.38 4.13
N THR A 133 -6.49 8.78 3.26
CA THR A 133 -5.31 7.99 3.64
C THR A 133 -4.25 8.84 4.35
N LEU A 134 -4.09 10.12 3.95
CA LEU A 134 -3.17 11.04 4.64
C LEU A 134 -3.58 11.32 6.09
N LEU A 135 -4.86 11.19 6.43
CA LEU A 135 -5.35 11.41 7.79
C LEU A 135 -5.00 10.24 8.74
N LEU A 136 -4.57 9.09 8.21
CA LEU A 136 -4.05 7.98 9.02
C LEU A 136 -2.61 8.22 9.53
N GLU A 137 -2.00 9.35 9.19
CA GLU A 137 -0.76 9.77 9.84
C GLU A 137 -0.98 10.00 11.35
N PRO A 138 -0.03 9.64 12.23
CA PRO A 138 -0.22 9.73 13.68
C PRO A 138 -0.66 11.11 14.19
N SER A 139 -0.20 12.20 13.56
CA SER A 139 -0.57 13.56 13.92
C SER A 139 -2.02 13.94 13.56
N LYS A 140 -2.70 13.16 12.71
CA LYS A 140 -4.03 13.45 12.16
C LYS A 140 -5.05 12.35 12.46
N LEU A 141 -4.61 11.27 13.11
CA LEU A 141 -5.43 10.08 13.38
C LEU A 141 -6.70 10.42 14.15
N GLU A 142 -6.66 11.43 15.01
CA GLU A 142 -7.83 11.88 15.75
C GLU A 142 -8.89 12.54 14.85
N VAL A 143 -8.46 13.33 13.85
CA VAL A 143 -9.37 13.86 12.83
C VAL A 143 -9.98 12.72 12.01
N PHE A 144 -9.16 11.75 11.62
CA PHE A 144 -9.64 10.56 10.91
C PHE A 144 -10.72 9.82 11.72
N ARG A 145 -10.48 9.56 13.01
CA ARG A 145 -11.44 8.89 13.90
C ARG A 145 -12.73 9.69 14.04
N ASN A 146 -12.63 11.00 14.25
CA ASN A 146 -13.79 11.86 14.45
C ASN A 146 -14.67 11.99 13.20
N VAL A 147 -14.08 11.86 12.02
CA VAL A 147 -14.82 12.01 10.76
C VAL A 147 -15.19 10.66 10.17
N VAL A 148 -14.21 9.82 9.85
CA VAL A 148 -14.43 8.56 9.11
C VAL A 148 -15.09 7.51 10.00
N CYS A 149 -14.69 7.42 11.27
CA CYS A 149 -15.27 6.43 12.20
C CYS A 149 -16.57 6.89 12.84
N SER A 150 -17.15 8.01 12.40
CA SER A 150 -18.41 8.53 12.93
C SER A 150 -19.62 7.95 12.19
N GLY A 151 -20.56 7.41 12.95
CA GLY A 151 -21.85 6.93 12.44
C GLY A 151 -21.72 5.93 11.28
N GLN A 152 -22.39 6.24 10.16
CA GLN A 152 -22.45 5.36 8.98
C GLN A 152 -21.28 5.55 8.00
N TYR A 153 -20.41 6.54 8.21
CA TYR A 153 -19.34 6.84 7.26
C TYR A 153 -18.31 5.73 7.14
N ILE A 154 -18.02 5.01 8.22
CA ILE A 154 -17.08 3.89 8.18
C ILE A 154 -17.57 2.77 7.28
N THR A 155 -18.87 2.42 7.38
CA THR A 155 -19.49 1.39 6.54
C THR A 155 -19.54 1.84 5.09
N LYS A 156 -19.96 3.08 4.82
CA LYS A 156 -20.00 3.63 3.46
C LYS A 156 -18.63 3.73 2.81
N PHE A 157 -17.63 4.17 3.55
CA PHE A 157 -16.26 4.17 3.06
C PHE A 157 -15.74 2.75 2.83
N GLY A 158 -16.12 1.80 3.68
CA GLY A 158 -15.83 0.39 3.49
C GLY A 158 -16.39 -0.17 2.17
N GLU A 159 -17.66 0.11 1.88
CA GLU A 159 -18.33 -0.24 0.61
C GLU A 159 -17.61 0.37 -0.60
N VAL A 160 -17.24 1.65 -0.52
CA VAL A 160 -16.51 2.36 -1.58
C VAL A 160 -15.14 1.74 -1.81
N LEU A 161 -14.39 1.45 -0.74
CA LEU A 161 -13.07 0.84 -0.87
C LEU A 161 -13.18 -0.55 -1.51
N VAL A 162 -14.11 -1.39 -1.07
CA VAL A 162 -14.38 -2.71 -1.68
C VAL A 162 -14.69 -2.58 -3.17
N SER A 163 -15.50 -1.58 -3.56
CA SER A 163 -15.85 -1.31 -4.95
C SER A 163 -14.63 -0.90 -5.78
N CYS A 164 -13.77 -0.02 -5.25
CA CYS A 164 -12.53 0.40 -5.90
C CYS A 164 -11.58 -0.80 -6.11
N LEU A 165 -11.41 -1.65 -5.09
CA LEU A 165 -10.57 -2.84 -5.17
C LEU A 165 -11.10 -3.86 -6.19
N ASN A 166 -12.41 -3.97 -6.34
CA ASN A 166 -13.02 -4.86 -7.33
C ASN A 166 -13.03 -4.30 -8.76
N CYS A 167 -12.65 -3.04 -8.97
CA CYS A 167 -12.67 -2.41 -10.29
C CYS A 167 -11.54 -2.96 -11.19
N SER A 168 -11.82 -4.05 -11.92
CA SER A 168 -10.85 -4.72 -12.77
C SER A 168 -10.36 -3.90 -13.98
N SER A 169 -11.11 -2.86 -14.36
CA SER A 169 -10.80 -1.97 -15.47
C SER A 169 -9.84 -0.83 -15.11
N SER A 170 -9.71 -0.48 -13.83
CA SER A 170 -8.97 0.70 -13.40
C SER A 170 -7.91 0.38 -12.35
N LYS A 171 -6.65 0.60 -12.72
CA LYS A 171 -5.50 0.41 -11.84
C LYS A 171 -5.46 1.46 -10.73
N ASP A 172 -5.83 2.70 -11.04
CA ASP A 172 -5.80 3.81 -10.09
C ASP A 172 -6.80 3.60 -8.95
N LEU A 173 -7.96 3.00 -9.25
CA LEU A 173 -8.92 2.58 -8.23
C LEU A 173 -8.43 1.36 -7.44
N GLN A 174 -7.79 0.39 -8.07
CA GLN A 174 -7.19 -0.74 -7.36
C GLN A 174 -6.06 -0.32 -6.40
N LEU A 175 -5.31 0.73 -6.75
CA LEU A 175 -4.26 1.32 -5.91
C LEU A 175 -4.81 2.06 -4.69
N CYS A 176 -6.13 2.27 -4.58
CA CYS A 176 -6.75 2.70 -3.31
C CYS A 176 -6.49 1.68 -2.17
N SER A 177 -6.05 0.46 -2.49
CA SER A 177 -5.49 -0.51 -1.54
C SER A 177 -4.31 0.02 -0.70
N LEU A 178 -3.64 1.10 -1.10
CA LEU A 178 -2.64 1.81 -0.28
C LEU A 178 -3.23 2.29 1.05
N PHE A 179 -4.53 2.59 1.10
CA PHE A 179 -5.24 2.88 2.34
C PHE A 179 -5.09 1.75 3.37
N LEU A 180 -5.22 0.48 2.93
CA LEU A 180 -5.13 -0.69 3.82
C LEU A 180 -3.72 -0.81 4.41
N ASP A 181 -2.68 -0.60 3.62
CA ASP A 181 -1.29 -0.62 4.12
C ASP A 181 -1.09 0.45 5.21
N LYS A 182 -1.59 1.66 4.96
CA LYS A 182 -1.49 2.75 5.94
C LYS A 182 -2.33 2.48 7.19
N LEU A 183 -3.52 1.91 7.04
CA LEU A 183 -4.42 1.54 8.14
C LEU A 183 -3.76 0.48 9.02
N LEU A 184 -3.24 -0.59 8.41
CA LEU A 184 -2.59 -1.69 9.13
C LEU A 184 -1.27 -1.25 9.77
N SER A 185 -0.55 -0.32 9.14
CA SER A 185 0.68 0.28 9.66
C SER A 185 0.46 1.37 10.71
N SER A 186 -0.80 1.78 10.97
CA SER A 186 -1.11 2.83 11.95
C SER A 186 -0.79 2.42 13.40
N GLY A 187 -0.71 1.11 13.68
CA GLY A 187 -0.52 0.56 15.01
C GLY A 187 -1.75 0.62 15.92
N ASP A 188 -2.89 1.10 15.40
CA ASP A 188 -4.14 1.23 16.14
C ASP A 188 -5.05 0.00 15.93
N ALA A 189 -4.91 -0.99 16.81
CA ALA A 189 -5.67 -2.24 16.73
C ALA A 189 -7.19 -2.01 16.79
N ALA A 190 -7.67 -1.09 17.64
CA ALA A 190 -9.09 -0.80 17.75
C ALA A 190 -9.67 -0.21 16.47
N LEU A 191 -8.88 0.59 15.75
CA LEU A 191 -9.27 1.12 14.46
C LEU A 191 -9.32 0.02 13.39
N VAL A 192 -8.31 -0.85 13.36
CA VAL A 192 -8.25 -1.99 12.44
C VAL A 192 -9.46 -2.91 12.65
N ASP A 193 -9.81 -3.20 13.90
CA ASP A 193 -10.97 -4.02 14.25
C ASP A 193 -12.29 -3.39 13.79
N LYS A 194 -12.48 -2.08 14.02
CA LYS A 194 -13.65 -1.34 13.51
C LYS A 194 -13.79 -1.45 12.00
N PHE A 195 -12.69 -1.34 11.27
CA PHE A 195 -12.71 -1.51 9.82
C PHE A 195 -13.02 -2.94 9.42
N ASN A 196 -12.44 -3.94 10.10
CA ASN A 196 -12.77 -5.34 9.88
C ASN A 196 -14.27 -5.64 10.09
N GLU A 197 -14.92 -4.98 11.04
CA GLU A 197 -16.37 -5.08 11.26
C GLU A 197 -17.20 -4.32 10.23
N ALA A 198 -16.71 -3.19 9.74
CA ALA A 198 -17.42 -2.34 8.79
C ALA A 198 -17.45 -2.92 7.36
N PHE A 199 -16.48 -3.76 6.99
CA PHE A 199 -16.50 -4.45 5.70
C PHE A 199 -17.47 -5.65 5.74
N ASP A 200 -18.33 -5.77 4.73
CA ASP A 200 -19.17 -6.96 4.57
C ASP A 200 -18.30 -8.21 4.34
N GLY A 201 -18.37 -9.17 5.27
CA GLY A 201 -17.48 -10.33 5.34
C GLY A 201 -16.04 -10.03 5.80
N GLY A 202 -15.78 -8.82 6.30
CA GLY A 202 -14.52 -8.40 6.91
C GLY A 202 -13.29 -8.48 6.00
N PHE A 203 -12.12 -8.60 6.62
CA PHE A 203 -10.86 -8.75 5.88
C PHE A 203 -10.75 -10.04 5.07
N GLU A 204 -11.59 -11.04 5.34
CA GLU A 204 -11.69 -12.23 4.48
C GLU A 204 -12.15 -11.85 3.06
N THR A 205 -13.18 -11.01 2.95
CA THR A 205 -13.65 -10.47 1.67
C THR A 205 -12.53 -9.70 0.97
N ILE A 206 -11.84 -8.80 1.68
CA ILE A 206 -10.71 -8.02 1.15
C ILE A 206 -9.61 -8.96 0.62
N CYS A 207 -9.20 -9.97 1.38
CA CYS A 207 -8.18 -10.92 0.94
C CYS A 207 -8.60 -11.67 -0.34
N ARG A 208 -9.88 -12.05 -0.46
CA ARG A 208 -10.40 -12.68 -1.68
C ARG A 208 -10.32 -11.75 -2.88
N ILE A 209 -10.61 -10.47 -2.71
CA ILE A 209 -10.53 -9.45 -3.76
C ILE A 209 -9.08 -9.24 -4.20
N LEU A 210 -8.15 -9.09 -3.24
CA LEU A 210 -6.72 -8.95 -3.53
C LEU A 210 -6.17 -10.18 -4.29
N CYS A 211 -6.62 -11.40 -3.94
CA CYS A 211 -6.30 -12.59 -4.71
C CYS A 211 -6.85 -12.56 -6.14
N ILE A 212 -8.04 -11.99 -6.35
CA ILE A 212 -8.61 -11.83 -7.70
C ILE A 212 -7.75 -10.84 -8.51
N GLN A 213 -7.34 -9.72 -7.92
CA GLN A 213 -6.47 -8.73 -8.58
C GLN A 213 -5.16 -9.38 -9.09
N LEU A 214 -4.54 -10.22 -8.26
CA LEU A 214 -3.33 -10.98 -8.64
C LEU A 214 -3.58 -12.00 -9.77
N GLY A 215 -4.84 -12.42 -9.98
CA GLY A 215 -5.23 -13.44 -10.96
C GLY A 215 -5.65 -12.87 -12.32
N VAL A 216 -5.74 -11.54 -12.45
CA VAL A 216 -6.12 -10.87 -13.70
C VAL A 216 -5.04 -11.06 -14.76
N LYS A 217 -5.44 -11.33 -16.01
CA LYS A 217 -4.53 -11.62 -17.14
C LYS A 217 -3.55 -10.47 -17.46
N ARG A 218 -3.86 -9.23 -17.05
CA ARG A 218 -3.02 -8.04 -17.24
C ARG A 218 -2.29 -7.76 -15.94
N PHE A 219 -1.06 -8.28 -15.85
CA PHE A 219 -0.18 -8.06 -14.72
C PHE A 219 0.21 -6.58 -14.66
N ASP A 220 -0.21 -5.87 -13.61
CA ASP A 220 0.36 -4.58 -13.25
C ASP A 220 1.26 -4.76 -12.03
N GLN A 221 2.53 -4.36 -12.15
CA GLN A 221 3.51 -4.59 -11.09
C GLN A 221 3.15 -3.84 -9.81
N ARG A 222 2.71 -2.57 -9.92
CA ARG A 222 2.41 -1.75 -8.74
C ARG A 222 1.19 -2.27 -7.99
N VAL A 223 0.11 -2.59 -8.70
CA VAL A 223 -1.11 -3.16 -8.09
C VAL A 223 -0.80 -4.52 -7.45
N SER A 224 -0.01 -5.37 -8.13
CA SER A 224 0.31 -6.70 -7.62
C SER A 224 1.18 -6.66 -6.37
N GLU A 225 2.22 -5.83 -6.37
CA GLU A 225 3.06 -5.61 -5.20
C GLU A 225 2.25 -5.10 -4.01
N GLN A 226 1.34 -4.15 -4.25
CA GLN A 226 0.49 -3.62 -3.19
C GLN A 226 -0.49 -4.67 -2.65
N ALA A 227 -1.11 -5.45 -3.53
CA ALA A 227 -2.01 -6.54 -3.15
C ALA A 227 -1.28 -7.61 -2.31
N LEU A 228 -0.05 -7.97 -2.70
CA LEU A 228 0.78 -8.92 -1.95
C LEU A 228 1.17 -8.39 -0.57
N LYS A 229 1.58 -7.11 -0.47
CA LYS A 229 1.91 -6.46 0.81
C LYS A 229 0.72 -6.51 1.77
N ASN A 230 -0.46 -6.12 1.29
CA ASN A 230 -1.67 -6.14 2.09
C ASN A 230 -2.08 -7.56 2.49
N LEU A 231 -2.02 -8.53 1.57
CA LEU A 231 -2.30 -9.94 1.88
C LEU A 231 -1.37 -10.49 2.96
N ALA A 232 -0.07 -10.20 2.89
CA ALA A 232 0.90 -10.69 3.85
C ALA A 232 0.55 -10.30 5.30
N VAL A 233 0.00 -9.10 5.48
CA VAL A 233 -0.41 -8.60 6.80
C VAL A 233 -1.80 -9.13 7.19
N LEU A 234 -2.78 -9.01 6.30
CA LEU A 234 -4.18 -9.39 6.59
C LEU A 234 -4.34 -10.88 6.87
N MET A 235 -3.55 -11.73 6.20
CA MET A 235 -3.63 -13.18 6.36
C MET A 235 -3.32 -13.67 7.77
N ILE A 236 -2.56 -12.90 8.57
CA ILE A 236 -2.21 -13.25 9.95
C ILE A 236 -3.46 -13.30 10.84
N GLY A 237 -4.45 -12.44 10.56
CA GLY A 237 -5.69 -12.33 11.34
C GLY A 237 -6.83 -13.24 10.87
N LEU A 238 -6.62 -14.06 9.83
CA LEU A 238 -7.69 -14.88 9.26
C LEU A 238 -7.97 -16.14 10.08
N LYS A 239 -9.25 -16.53 10.12
CA LYS A 239 -9.67 -17.85 10.63
C LYS A 239 -9.08 -18.97 9.77
N THR A 240 -8.80 -20.12 10.38
CA THR A 240 -8.14 -21.29 9.74
C THR A 240 -8.76 -21.69 8.40
N ASN A 241 -10.09 -21.69 8.29
CA ASN A 241 -10.79 -22.06 7.05
C ASN A 241 -10.54 -21.04 5.93
N ALA A 242 -10.72 -19.74 6.22
CA ALA A 242 -10.48 -18.65 5.29
C ALA A 242 -9.00 -18.62 4.83
N PHE A 243 -8.08 -18.75 5.79
CA PHE A 243 -6.64 -18.84 5.53
C PHE A 243 -6.31 -19.99 4.58
N THR A 244 -6.88 -21.18 4.81
CA THR A 244 -6.64 -22.36 3.96
C THR A 244 -7.18 -22.16 2.54
N GLN A 245 -8.35 -21.53 2.39
CA GLN A 245 -8.91 -21.24 1.06
C GLN A 245 -8.08 -20.21 0.29
N ILE A 246 -7.61 -19.16 0.96
CA ILE A 246 -6.80 -18.10 0.35
C ILE A 246 -5.42 -18.64 -0.04
N THR A 247 -4.76 -19.40 0.85
CA THR A 247 -3.47 -20.05 0.54
C THR A 247 -3.57 -21.00 -0.64
N TYR A 248 -4.63 -21.81 -0.72
CA TYR A 248 -4.88 -22.68 -1.87
C TYR A 248 -5.07 -21.92 -3.19
N ARG A 249 -5.73 -20.75 -3.16
CA ARG A 249 -5.87 -19.89 -4.35
C ARG A 249 -4.52 -19.33 -4.78
N LEU A 250 -3.72 -18.80 -3.84
CA LEU A 250 -2.38 -18.28 -4.10
C LEU A 250 -1.46 -19.37 -4.66
N GLU A 251 -1.50 -20.58 -4.10
CA GLU A 251 -0.74 -21.74 -4.59
C GLU A 251 -1.07 -22.03 -6.07
N LYS A 252 -2.36 -22.09 -6.42
CA LYS A 252 -2.78 -22.30 -7.82
C LYS A 252 -2.30 -21.21 -8.75
N MET A 253 -2.22 -19.97 -8.26
CA MET A 253 -1.75 -18.83 -9.06
C MET A 253 -0.24 -18.89 -9.27
N CYS A 254 0.52 -19.17 -8.22
CA CYS A 254 1.95 -19.42 -8.31
C CYS A 254 2.26 -20.58 -9.27
N TRP A 255 1.51 -21.69 -9.21
CA TRP A 255 1.65 -22.78 -10.18
C TRP A 255 1.35 -22.38 -11.61
N LYS A 256 0.30 -21.59 -11.86
CA LYS A 256 0.06 -21.07 -13.21
C LYS A 256 1.18 -20.16 -13.70
N GLU A 257 1.74 -19.32 -12.84
CA GLU A 257 2.86 -18.44 -13.18
C GLU A 257 4.15 -19.23 -13.44
N VAL A 258 4.49 -20.19 -12.58
CA VAL A 258 5.65 -21.07 -12.76
C VAL A 258 5.55 -21.87 -14.06
N VAL A 259 4.37 -22.40 -14.39
CA VAL A 259 4.17 -23.16 -15.64
C VAL A 259 4.25 -22.25 -16.87
N ARG A 260 3.68 -21.03 -16.82
CA ARG A 260 3.63 -20.12 -17.99
C ARG A 260 4.88 -19.26 -18.19
N TYR A 261 5.51 -18.86 -17.10
CA TYR A 261 6.62 -17.89 -17.08
C TYR A 261 7.80 -18.44 -16.27
N HIS A 262 8.10 -19.74 -16.43
CA HIS A 262 9.15 -20.43 -15.69
C HIS A 262 10.45 -19.63 -15.60
N ASP A 263 10.99 -19.11 -16.70
CA ASP A 263 12.25 -18.36 -16.68
C ASP A 263 12.22 -17.05 -15.88
N GLN A 264 11.05 -16.41 -15.72
CA GLN A 264 10.89 -15.18 -14.93
C GLN A 264 10.55 -15.49 -13.47
N ALA A 265 9.69 -16.48 -13.22
CA ALA A 265 9.35 -16.96 -11.89
C ALA A 265 10.59 -17.49 -11.15
N PHE A 266 11.46 -18.23 -11.85
CA PHE A 266 12.73 -18.72 -11.30
C PHE A 266 13.78 -17.62 -11.06
N ARG A 267 13.71 -16.46 -11.74
CA ARG A 267 14.57 -15.29 -11.45
C ARG A 267 14.11 -14.49 -10.23
N ARG A 268 12.80 -14.50 -9.94
CA ARG A 268 12.19 -13.83 -8.77
C ARG A 268 12.34 -14.65 -7.49
N LEU A 269 12.51 -15.96 -7.60
CA LEU A 269 12.82 -16.84 -6.50
C LEU A 269 14.32 -16.73 -6.16
N ASP A 270 14.64 -16.24 -4.96
CA ASP A 270 16.02 -16.18 -4.48
C ASP A 270 16.58 -17.61 -4.30
N LEU A 271 17.34 -18.06 -5.31
CA LEU A 271 17.98 -19.36 -5.38
C LEU A 271 18.88 -19.63 -4.17
N ASP A 272 19.46 -18.60 -3.56
CA ASP A 272 20.33 -18.74 -2.40
C ASP A 272 19.55 -19.14 -1.14
N ASP A 273 18.35 -18.60 -0.93
CA ASP A 273 17.53 -18.92 0.23
C ASP A 273 16.80 -20.26 0.05
N MET A 274 16.41 -20.60 -1.19
CA MET A 274 15.92 -21.93 -1.53
C MET A 274 16.99 -23.01 -1.29
N CYS A 275 18.24 -22.77 -1.74
CA CYS A 275 19.36 -23.66 -1.48
C CYS A 275 19.59 -23.83 0.03
N ARG A 276 19.57 -22.76 0.83
CA ARG A 276 19.76 -22.87 2.28
C ARG A 276 18.70 -23.71 2.99
N LYS A 277 17.43 -23.60 2.57
CA LYS A 277 16.30 -24.29 3.22
C LYS A 277 16.15 -25.74 2.76
N PHE A 278 16.34 -26.01 1.47
CA PHE A 278 16.09 -27.34 0.91
C PHE A 278 17.33 -28.23 0.85
N MET A 279 18.55 -27.68 0.73
CA MET A 279 19.77 -28.50 0.70
C MET A 279 19.96 -29.40 1.94
N PRO A 280 19.64 -28.96 3.18
CA PRO A 280 19.71 -29.85 4.33
C PRO A 280 18.74 -31.04 4.24
N ILE A 281 17.57 -30.83 3.64
CA ILE A 281 16.53 -31.86 3.47
C ILE A 281 16.96 -32.81 2.34
N ILE A 282 17.31 -32.27 1.18
CA ILE A 282 17.81 -33.03 0.02
C ILE A 282 19.04 -33.87 0.44
N TYR A 283 20.01 -33.28 1.14
CA TYR A 283 21.18 -34.01 1.63
C TYR A 283 20.82 -35.12 2.63
N ARG A 284 19.81 -34.91 3.47
CA ARG A 284 19.31 -35.93 4.42
C ARG A 284 18.68 -37.10 3.68
N GLU A 285 17.85 -36.83 2.68
CA GLU A 285 17.17 -37.85 1.88
C GLU A 285 18.13 -38.60 0.95
N ILE A 286 19.08 -37.91 0.31
CA ILE A 286 20.18 -38.54 -0.47
C ILE A 286 21.02 -39.47 0.41
N LYS A 287 21.22 -39.12 1.68
CA LYS A 287 21.90 -39.99 2.66
C LYS A 287 21.01 -41.10 3.21
N ARG A 288 19.78 -41.27 2.67
CA ARG A 288 18.79 -42.29 3.04
C ARG A 288 18.51 -42.33 4.54
N LYS A 289 18.50 -41.15 5.18
CA LYS A 289 18.33 -41.02 6.65
C LYS A 289 16.87 -40.91 7.09
N SER A 290 15.91 -40.99 6.17
CA SER A 290 14.49 -41.07 6.52
C SER A 290 14.09 -42.47 6.91
N VAL A 291 13.08 -42.58 7.77
CA VAL A 291 12.61 -43.86 8.35
C VAL A 291 11.42 -44.44 7.56
N LYS A 292 10.79 -43.66 6.67
CA LYS A 292 9.64 -44.05 5.83
C LYS A 292 9.82 -43.54 4.40
N ASN A 293 9.34 -44.29 3.41
CA ASN A 293 9.41 -44.03 1.96
C ASN A 293 10.82 -43.66 1.48
N THR A 294 11.82 -44.44 1.91
CA THR A 294 13.25 -44.15 1.69
C THR A 294 13.67 -44.16 0.23
N GLU A 295 13.03 -44.93 -0.65
CA GLU A 295 13.42 -44.99 -2.07
C GLU A 295 12.78 -43.89 -2.89
N GLU A 296 11.46 -43.69 -2.79
CA GLU A 296 10.77 -42.59 -3.48
C GLU A 296 11.33 -41.21 -3.09
N LEU A 297 11.59 -40.99 -1.79
CA LEU A 297 12.19 -39.73 -1.32
C LEU A 297 13.66 -39.59 -1.73
N TYR A 298 14.38 -40.70 -1.89
CA TYR A 298 15.75 -40.70 -2.38
C TYR A 298 15.81 -40.37 -3.87
N GLU A 299 14.95 -40.98 -4.69
CA GLU A 299 14.85 -40.72 -6.12
C GLU A 299 14.46 -39.26 -6.37
N LEU A 300 13.42 -38.77 -5.70
CA LEU A 300 12.98 -37.38 -5.81
C LEU A 300 14.08 -36.40 -5.37
N ALA A 301 14.81 -36.72 -4.29
CA ALA A 301 15.92 -35.88 -3.82
C ALA A 301 17.11 -35.90 -4.79
N MET A 302 17.37 -37.03 -5.46
CA MET A 302 18.41 -37.15 -6.48
C MET A 302 18.06 -36.39 -7.75
N GLU A 303 16.82 -36.48 -8.24
CA GLU A 303 16.34 -35.70 -9.38
C GLU A 303 16.45 -34.19 -9.12
N VAL A 304 15.97 -33.75 -7.95
CA VAL A 304 16.06 -32.36 -7.52
C VAL A 304 17.53 -31.93 -7.40
N ALA A 305 18.42 -32.75 -6.82
CA ALA A 305 19.84 -32.43 -6.72
C ALA A 305 20.57 -32.34 -8.07
N VAL A 306 20.20 -33.17 -9.06
CA VAL A 306 20.72 -33.10 -10.42
C VAL A 306 20.26 -31.82 -11.12
N LEU A 307 19.00 -31.41 -10.92
CA LEU A 307 18.48 -30.14 -11.40
C LEU A 307 19.24 -28.95 -10.78
N PHE A 308 19.45 -28.95 -9.45
CA PHE A 308 20.26 -27.94 -8.76
C PHE A 308 21.70 -27.91 -9.29
N LYS A 309 22.35 -29.07 -9.46
CA LYS A 309 23.72 -29.18 -9.98
C LYS A 309 23.85 -28.64 -11.40
N SER A 310 22.93 -29.00 -12.30
CA SER A 310 22.95 -28.54 -13.69
C SER A 310 22.81 -27.01 -13.83
N LYS A 311 22.15 -26.36 -12.86
CA LYS A 311 21.89 -24.92 -12.86
C LYS A 311 22.96 -24.13 -12.08
N LEU A 312 23.55 -24.68 -11.02
CA LEU A 312 24.73 -24.11 -10.32
C LEU A 312 25.97 -24.05 -11.22
N VAL A 313 26.14 -25.04 -12.11
CA VAL A 313 27.22 -25.05 -13.11
C VAL A 313 26.98 -23.99 -14.19
N LYS A 314 25.72 -23.65 -14.51
CA LYS A 314 25.37 -22.58 -15.45
C LYS A 314 25.48 -21.17 -14.86
N SER A 315 25.49 -21.01 -13.54
CA SER A 315 25.52 -19.70 -12.88
C SER A 315 26.91 -19.22 -12.46
N SER A 316 27.96 -20.04 -12.58
CA SER A 316 29.37 -19.74 -12.22
C SER A 316 29.56 -18.53 -11.28
N ILE A 317 29.03 -18.62 -10.07
CA ILE A 317 29.55 -17.92 -8.89
C ILE A 317 29.98 -19.00 -7.92
N LEU A 318 31.13 -19.57 -8.25
CA LEU A 318 31.87 -20.51 -7.44
C LEU A 318 32.72 -19.71 -6.43
N THR A 319 32.07 -18.97 -5.53
CA THR A 319 32.74 -18.23 -4.42
C THR A 319 31.98 -18.30 -3.09
N GLY A 320 31.12 -19.30 -2.89
CA GLY A 320 30.40 -19.52 -1.62
C GLY A 320 30.87 -20.71 -0.78
N TYR A 321 31.72 -21.59 -1.32
CA TYR A 321 32.09 -22.86 -0.66
C TYR A 321 33.00 -22.68 0.57
N HIS A 322 33.56 -21.48 0.77
CA HIS A 322 34.36 -21.14 1.96
C HIS A 322 33.57 -20.53 3.13
N PHE A 323 32.32 -20.10 2.95
CA PHE A 323 31.56 -19.43 4.02
C PHE A 323 30.87 -20.42 4.99
N VAL A 324 30.52 -21.62 4.51
CA VAL A 324 29.74 -22.61 5.29
C VAL A 324 30.60 -23.37 6.32
N LYS A 325 31.93 -23.35 6.19
CA LYS A 325 32.82 -24.02 7.16
C LYS A 325 32.96 -23.25 8.49
N LYS A 326 32.59 -21.96 8.53
CA LYS A 326 32.73 -21.10 9.72
C LYS A 326 31.48 -21.00 10.61
N ASN A 327 30.29 -21.24 10.07
CA ASN A 327 29.03 -21.09 10.82
C ASN A 327 28.50 -22.38 11.46
N ARG A 328 29.22 -23.51 11.36
CA ARG A 328 28.83 -24.78 11.98
C ARG A 328 29.04 -24.87 13.50
N LEU A 329 29.57 -23.81 14.14
CA LEU A 329 29.94 -23.81 15.56
C LEU A 329 29.07 -22.94 16.46
N ARG A 330 28.03 -22.26 15.97
CA ARG A 330 27.13 -21.49 16.84
C ARG A 330 25.68 -21.79 16.51
N ARG A 331 24.93 -22.17 17.55
CA ARG A 331 23.49 -22.49 17.58
C ARG A 331 23.13 -23.95 17.25
N ARG A 332 23.63 -24.84 18.09
CA ARG A 332 22.77 -25.89 18.66
C ARG A 332 21.99 -25.28 19.82
N LYS A 333 20.73 -25.70 19.96
CA LYS A 333 19.81 -25.54 21.09
C LYS A 333 19.19 -24.15 21.31
N SER A 334 18.02 -23.92 20.70
CA SER A 334 16.77 -23.66 21.44
C SER A 334 15.62 -23.46 20.44
N GLU A 335 14.41 -23.74 20.93
CA GLU A 335 13.11 -23.35 20.42
C GLU A 335 12.38 -24.25 19.42
N GLY A 336 11.12 -24.45 19.78
CA GLY A 336 10.28 -25.58 19.44
C GLY A 336 9.75 -25.57 18.02
N ARG A 337 9.13 -26.69 17.69
CA ARG A 337 8.48 -26.97 16.41
C ARG A 337 7.45 -25.89 16.10
N MET A 338 7.75 -25.03 15.12
CA MET A 338 6.71 -24.31 14.39
C MET A 338 6.20 -25.16 13.21
N PRO A 339 4.88 -25.18 12.92
CA PRO A 339 4.32 -25.89 11.78
C PRO A 339 4.88 -25.37 10.44
N LYS A 340 5.17 -26.29 9.52
CA LYS A 340 5.88 -26.09 8.24
C LYS A 340 5.18 -25.18 7.19
N GLN A 341 4.12 -24.44 7.53
CA GLN A 341 3.36 -23.61 6.58
C GLN A 341 3.70 -22.12 6.62
N TRP A 342 4.53 -21.67 7.57
CA TRP A 342 4.77 -20.24 7.81
C TRP A 342 5.85 -19.58 6.92
N LEU A 343 6.58 -20.34 6.10
CA LEU A 343 7.78 -19.85 5.43
C LEU A 343 7.58 -19.30 4.01
N CYS A 344 6.46 -19.58 3.35
CA CYS A 344 6.20 -19.06 1.99
C CYS A 344 5.56 -17.66 1.96
N LEU A 345 4.84 -17.24 3.01
CA LEU A 345 4.15 -15.95 3.03
C LEU A 345 5.03 -14.79 3.53
N ILE A 346 6.02 -15.07 4.40
CA ILE A 346 6.89 -14.02 4.98
C ILE A 346 7.91 -13.48 3.94
N GLN A 347 8.16 -14.20 2.84
CA GLN A 347 9.11 -13.75 1.82
C GLN A 347 8.50 -12.84 0.73
N LEU A 348 7.18 -12.78 0.61
CA LEU A 348 6.51 -11.87 -0.32
C LEU A 348 6.30 -10.45 0.25
N GLY A 349 6.45 -10.28 1.57
CA GLY A 349 6.29 -8.99 2.26
C GLY A 349 7.60 -8.27 2.62
N LYS A 350 8.76 -8.72 2.11
CA LYS A 350 10.07 -8.06 2.29
C LYS A 350 10.78 -7.79 0.97
N LEU A 351 10.05 -7.19 0.02
CA LEU A 351 10.59 -6.51 -1.15
C LEU A 351 10.10 -5.06 -1.18
#